data_AF-A0A7Y4FIH2-F1
#
_entry.id   AF-A0A7Y4FIH2-F1
#
_cell.length_a   1.000
_cell.length_b   1.000
_cell.length_c   1.000
_cell.angle_alpha   90.00
_cell.angle_beta   90.00
_cell.angle_gamma   90.00
#
_symmetry.space_group_name_H-M   'P 1'
#
loop_
_entity.id
_entity.type
_entity.pdbx_description
1 polymer ?
#
loop_
_entity_poly.entity_id
_entity_poly.type
_entity_poly.pdbx_seq_one_letter_code
_entity_poly.pdbx_strand_id
1 'polypeptide(L)'
;MSTQAGAVVLLVVSVLMSVALLISVSHSQLVYLQVKQGMNEVADRQNYWLAEAGLECAYLQVSHSFPLQHPLDNCGVTPAASVTISPISKTVYRINSHYKTVSLNRDFYFSIEDEPDSLMWLQGSWYEE
;
A
#
# COMPACT_ATOMS: atom_id res chain seq x y z
N MET A 1 43.94 -20.06 50.13
CA MET A 1 43.62 -18.71 49.63
C MET A 1 42.90 -18.71 48.26
N SER A 2 42.11 -19.73 47.92
CA SER A 2 41.49 -19.87 46.59
C SER A 2 40.00 -19.47 46.51
N THR A 3 39.31 -19.35 47.65
CA THR A 3 37.86 -19.07 47.71
C THR A 3 37.50 -17.62 47.35
N GLN A 4 38.42 -16.68 47.55
CA GLN A 4 38.20 -15.26 47.30
C GLN A 4 38.16 -14.94 45.79
N ALA A 5 38.92 -15.68 44.97
CA ALA A 5 38.94 -15.51 43.52
C ALA A 5 37.59 -15.87 42.87
N GLY A 6 36.93 -16.94 43.34
CA GLY A 6 35.62 -17.35 42.82
C GLY A 6 34.51 -16.34 43.11
N ALA A 7 34.50 -15.76 44.32
CA ALA A 7 33.53 -14.73 44.71
C ALA A 7 33.71 -13.44 43.89
N VAL A 8 34.96 -13.04 43.62
CA VAL A 8 35.26 -11.87 42.80
C VAL A 8 34.79 -12.06 41.36
N VAL A 9 34.99 -13.24 40.78
CA VAL A 9 34.54 -13.54 39.40
C VAL A 9 33.02 -13.49 39.28
N LEU A 10 32.28 -14.05 40.24
CA LEU A 10 30.80 -14.00 40.22
C LEU A 10 30.27 -12.57 40.27
N LEU A 11 30.87 -11.71 41.11
CA LEU A 11 30.50 -10.29 41.18
C LEU A 11 30.78 -9.58 39.85
N VAL A 12 31.97 -9.79 39.28
CA VAL A 12 32.35 -9.18 37.99
C VAL A 12 31.40 -9.62 36.87
N VAL A 13 31.06 -10.91 36.78
CA VAL A 13 30.12 -11.43 35.78
C VAL A 13 28.70 -10.87 35.99
N SER A 14 28.23 -10.74 37.23
CA SER A 14 26.91 -10.14 37.49
C SER A 14 26.82 -8.67 37.06
N VAL A 15 27.90 -7.91 37.25
CA VAL A 15 27.98 -6.51 36.83
C VAL A 15 28.03 -6.44 35.30
N LEU A 16 28.84 -7.29 34.67
CA LEU A 16 28.92 -7.39 33.21
C LEU A 16 27.55 -7.73 32.57
N MET A 17 26.84 -8.71 33.12
CA MET A 17 25.49 -9.06 32.64
C MET A 17 24.49 -7.91 32.82
N SER A 18 24.57 -7.19 33.94
CA SER A 18 23.72 -6.03 34.18
C SER A 18 23.98 -4.91 33.17
N VAL A 19 25.25 -4.62 32.88
CA VAL A 19 25.65 -3.63 31.86
C VAL A 19 25.20 -4.07 30.46
N ALA A 20 25.37 -5.35 30.11
CA ALA A 20 24.90 -5.88 28.83
C ALA A 20 23.39 -5.68 28.65
N LEU A 21 22.59 -5.91 29.70
CA LEU A 21 21.14 -5.70 29.67
C LEU A 21 20.77 -4.23 29.44
N LEU A 22 21.46 -3.30 30.11
CA LEU A 22 21.24 -1.85 29.95
C LEU A 22 21.56 -1.39 28.52
N ILE A 23 22.62 -1.94 27.91
CA ILE A 23 22.97 -1.67 26.52
C ILE A 23 21.88 -2.20 25.58
N SER A 24 21.37 -3.43 25.81
CA SER A 24 20.27 -3.99 25.01
C SER A 24 18.99 -3.17 25.11
N VAL A 25 18.62 -2.69 26.31
CA VAL A 25 17.47 -1.81 26.50
C VAL A 25 17.67 -0.47 25.78
N SER A 26 18.86 0.12 25.88
CA SER A 26 19.18 1.37 25.19
C SER A 26 19.12 1.23 23.66
N HIS A 27 19.57 0.10 23.12
CA HIS A 27 19.54 -0.18 21.68
C HIS A 27 18.12 -0.28 21.11
N SER A 28 17.16 -0.77 21.90
CA SER A 28 15.74 -0.91 21.48
C SER A 28 15.09 0.43 21.10
N GLN A 29 15.55 1.55 21.66
CA GLN A 29 14.96 2.88 21.42
C GLN A 29 15.20 3.37 19.99
N LEU A 30 16.40 3.13 19.44
CA LEU A 30 16.75 3.56 18.09
C LEU A 30 15.99 2.76 17.03
N VAL A 31 15.90 1.44 17.21
CA VAL A 31 15.15 0.54 16.31
C VAL A 31 13.66 0.90 16.33
N TYR A 32 13.10 1.23 17.49
CA TYR A 32 11.72 1.65 17.61
C TYR A 32 11.40 2.92 16.79
N LEU A 33 12.33 3.88 16.75
CA LEU A 33 12.16 5.10 15.94
C LEU A 33 12.19 4.80 14.43
N GLN A 34 13.07 3.92 13.97
CA GLN A 34 13.13 3.50 12.57
C GLN A 34 11.84 2.78 12.15
N VAL A 35 11.34 1.88 12.99
CA VAL A 35 10.07 1.18 12.74
C VAL A 35 8.91 2.16 12.60
N LYS A 36 8.85 3.21 13.43
CA LYS A 36 7.80 4.24 13.30
C LYS A 36 7.83 4.95 11.95
N GLN A 37 9.01 5.25 11.42
CA GLN A 37 9.15 5.86 10.10
C GLN A 37 8.69 4.89 9.00
N GLY A 38 9.10 3.61 9.09
CA GLY A 38 8.66 2.58 8.15
C GLY A 38 7.14 2.37 8.16
N MET A 39 6.50 2.46 9.33
CA MET A 39 5.05 2.35 9.43
C MET A 39 4.32 3.49 8.72
N ASN A 40 4.90 4.71 8.69
CA ASN A 40 4.32 5.82 7.96
C ASN A 40 4.38 5.58 6.44
N GLU A 41 5.51 5.08 5.95
CA GLU A 41 5.67 4.70 4.53
C GLU A 41 4.72 3.56 4.15
N VAL A 42 4.59 2.55 5.00
CA VAL A 42 3.65 1.43 4.77
C VAL A 42 2.21 1.92 4.74
N ALA A 43 1.81 2.83 5.64
CA ALA A 43 0.46 3.37 5.66
C ALA A 43 0.14 4.17 4.38
N ASP A 44 1.12 4.90 3.84
CA ASP A 44 0.96 5.62 2.58
C ASP A 44 0.79 4.65 1.40
N ARG A 45 1.61 3.60 1.33
CA ARG A 45 1.47 2.54 0.32
C ARG A 45 0.15 1.80 0.42
N GLN A 46 -0.36 1.56 1.62
CA GLN A 46 -1.69 0.98 1.79
C GLN A 46 -2.78 1.86 1.19
N ASN A 47 -2.69 3.19 1.34
CA ASN A 47 -3.66 4.09 0.72
C ASN A 47 -3.57 4.04 -0.81
N TYR A 48 -2.35 4.01 -1.37
CA TYR A 48 -2.15 3.83 -2.80
C TYR A 48 -2.76 2.54 -3.34
N TRP A 49 -2.52 1.41 -2.66
CA TRP A 49 -3.05 0.11 -3.09
C TRP A 49 -4.57 0.05 -3.00
N LEU A 50 -5.19 0.78 -2.05
CA LEU A 50 -6.64 0.89 -1.96
C LEU A 50 -7.23 1.74 -3.10
N ALA A 51 -6.55 2.82 -3.50
CA ALA A 51 -6.93 3.57 -4.70
C ALA A 51 -6.82 2.68 -5.96
N GLU A 52 -5.73 1.92 -6.09
CA GLU A 52 -5.53 1.00 -7.22
C GLU A 52 -6.57 -0.12 -7.25
N ALA A 53 -6.94 -0.67 -6.09
CA ALA A 53 -7.99 -1.67 -5.99
C ALA A 53 -9.35 -1.16 -6.50
N GLY A 54 -9.70 0.11 -6.20
CA GLY A 54 -10.90 0.75 -6.74
C GLY A 54 -10.85 0.89 -8.27
N LEU A 55 -9.66 1.22 -8.81
CA LEU A 55 -9.41 1.40 -10.23
C LEU A 55 -9.56 0.08 -11.00
N GLU A 56 -8.92 -0.99 -10.52
CA GLU A 56 -9.00 -2.32 -11.14
C GLU A 56 -10.42 -2.91 -11.04
N CYS A 57 -11.14 -2.65 -9.95
CA CYS A 57 -12.54 -3.05 -9.85
C CYS A 57 -13.41 -2.39 -10.93
N ALA A 58 -13.24 -1.09 -11.15
CA ALA A 58 -13.99 -0.36 -12.17
C ALA A 58 -13.67 -0.89 -13.58
N TYR A 59 -12.40 -1.20 -13.84
CA TYR A 59 -11.98 -1.82 -15.09
C TYR A 59 -12.65 -3.18 -15.35
N LEU A 60 -12.75 -4.03 -14.32
CA LEU A 60 -13.47 -5.30 -14.41
C LEU A 60 -14.97 -5.10 -14.64
N GLN A 61 -15.61 -4.11 -14.01
CA GLN A 61 -17.04 -3.86 -14.27
C GLN A 61 -17.29 -3.43 -15.72
N VAL A 62 -16.39 -2.62 -16.29
CA VAL A 62 -16.42 -2.27 -17.71
C VAL A 62 -16.25 -3.51 -18.57
N SER A 63 -15.31 -4.41 -18.24
CA SER A 63 -15.08 -5.63 -19.01
C SER A 63 -16.29 -6.57 -19.04
N HIS A 64 -17.08 -6.58 -17.96
CA HIS A 64 -18.22 -7.48 -17.81
C HIS A 64 -19.56 -6.90 -18.31
N SER A 65 -19.71 -5.57 -18.29
CA SER A 65 -21.04 -4.95 -18.40
C SER A 65 -21.00 -3.53 -18.97
N PHE A 66 -20.33 -3.35 -20.11
CA PHE A 66 -20.37 -2.09 -20.85
C PHE A 66 -21.53 -2.05 -21.87
N PRO A 67 -22.30 -0.95 -21.96
CA PRO A 67 -22.24 0.27 -21.14
C PRO A 67 -22.71 0.00 -19.69
N LEU A 68 -22.08 0.68 -18.73
CA LEU A 68 -22.27 0.47 -17.28
C LEU A 68 -23.76 0.47 -16.91
N GLN A 69 -24.27 -0.68 -16.47
CA GLN A 69 -25.67 -0.86 -16.06
C GLN A 69 -25.91 -0.56 -14.58
N HIS A 70 -24.85 -0.54 -13.76
CA HIS A 70 -24.91 -0.25 -12.34
C HIS A 70 -23.93 0.88 -11.99
N PRO A 71 -24.25 1.70 -10.97
CA PRO A 71 -23.28 2.65 -10.44
C PRO A 71 -22.04 1.91 -9.93
N LEU A 72 -20.88 2.57 -9.98
CA LEU A 72 -19.58 2.06 -9.47
C LEU A 72 -19.58 1.80 -7.95
N ASP A 73 -20.73 1.91 -7.28
CA ASP A 73 -20.94 1.72 -5.85
C ASP A 73 -20.46 0.36 -5.34
N ASN A 74 -20.49 -0.69 -6.17
CA ASN A 74 -19.98 -2.02 -5.81
C ASN A 74 -18.45 -2.13 -5.84
N CYS A 75 -17.74 -1.12 -6.34
CA CYS A 75 -16.29 -1.01 -6.26
C CYS A 75 -15.79 -0.28 -5.02
N GLY A 76 -16.69 0.04 -4.09
CA GLY A 76 -16.36 0.60 -2.78
C GLY A 76 -15.52 -0.39 -1.96
N VAL A 77 -14.20 -0.36 -2.17
CA VAL A 77 -13.24 -0.89 -1.20
C VAL A 77 -13.56 -0.22 0.12
N THR A 78 -13.84 -0.94 1.21
CA THR A 78 -14.06 -0.30 2.51
C THR A 78 -12.69 -0.04 3.15
N PRO A 79 -12.33 1.22 3.47
CA PRO A 79 -13.17 2.44 3.46
C PRO A 79 -13.34 3.04 2.06
N ALA A 80 -14.53 3.58 1.76
CA ALA A 80 -14.97 3.94 0.40
C ALA A 80 -13.98 4.81 -0.38
N ALA A 81 -13.34 4.22 -1.41
CA ALA A 81 -12.68 4.95 -2.48
C ALA A 81 -13.75 5.48 -3.46
N SER A 82 -13.62 6.73 -3.89
CA SER A 82 -14.50 7.30 -4.93
C SER A 82 -13.92 7.01 -6.30
N VAL A 83 -14.66 6.28 -7.14
CA VAL A 83 -14.21 5.90 -8.48
C VAL A 83 -15.15 6.49 -9.53
N THR A 84 -14.58 7.11 -10.55
CA THR A 84 -15.34 7.70 -11.67
C THR A 84 -14.74 7.32 -13.00
N ILE A 85 -15.58 7.23 -14.03
CA ILE A 85 -15.17 6.93 -15.41
C ILE A 85 -15.58 8.09 -16.29
N SER A 86 -14.64 8.62 -17.07
CA SER A 86 -14.86 9.74 -18.00
C SER A 86 -14.37 9.39 -19.40
N PRO A 87 -15.12 9.73 -20.46
CA PRO A 87 -14.67 9.50 -21.84
C PRO A 87 -13.61 10.54 -22.23
N ILE A 88 -12.49 10.08 -22.81
CA ILE A 88 -11.48 10.96 -23.46
C ILE A 88 -11.78 11.06 -24.96
N SER A 89 -12.14 9.94 -25.58
CA SER A 89 -12.45 9.85 -27.01
C SER A 89 -13.55 8.81 -27.25
N LYS A 90 -13.79 8.43 -28.52
CA LYS A 90 -14.80 7.41 -28.87
C LYS A 90 -14.47 6.02 -28.33
N THR A 91 -13.18 5.70 -28.21
CA THR A 91 -12.69 4.37 -27.83
C THR A 91 -11.74 4.41 -26.64
N VAL A 92 -11.46 5.59 -26.08
CA VAL A 92 -10.55 5.75 -24.93
C VAL A 92 -11.29 6.40 -23.76
N TYR A 93 -11.18 5.77 -22.60
CA TYR A 93 -11.82 6.18 -21.36
C TYR A 93 -10.79 6.27 -20.24
N ARG A 94 -11.05 7.15 -19.27
CA ARG A 94 -10.24 7.36 -18.07
C ARG A 94 -11.00 6.90 -16.85
N ILE A 95 -10.35 6.08 -16.03
CA ILE A 95 -10.78 5.74 -14.68
C ILE A 95 -9.98 6.61 -13.72
N ASN A 96 -10.68 7.38 -12.89
CA ASN A 96 -10.10 8.09 -11.75
C ASN A 96 -10.56 7.38 -10.47
N SER A 97 -9.60 7.00 -9.64
CA SER A 97 -9.85 6.44 -8.31
C SER A 97 -9.18 7.32 -7.26
N HIS A 98 -9.97 7.82 -6.33
CA HIS A 98 -9.51 8.68 -5.25
C HIS A 98 -9.77 8.01 -3.89
N TYR A 99 -8.72 7.86 -3.10
CA TYR A 99 -8.78 7.36 -1.74
C TYR A 99 -7.91 8.18 -0.79
N LYS A 100 -8.55 8.79 0.22
CA LYS A 100 -7.95 9.74 1.16
C LYS A 100 -7.22 10.90 0.47
N THR A 101 -5.91 10.79 0.31
CA THR A 101 -5.02 11.81 -0.26
C THR A 101 -4.37 11.35 -1.56
N VAL A 102 -4.66 10.12 -2.00
CA VAL A 102 -4.08 9.52 -3.20
C VAL A 102 -5.15 9.48 -4.29
N SER A 103 -4.81 10.05 -5.44
CA SER A 103 -5.64 10.05 -6.64
C SER A 103 -4.88 9.37 -7.76
N LEU A 104 -5.46 8.31 -8.32
CA LEU A 104 -4.88 7.54 -9.42
C LEU A 104 -5.76 7.64 -10.64
N ASN A 105 -5.13 7.97 -11.77
CA ASN A 105 -5.77 7.99 -13.07
C ASN A 105 -5.16 6.92 -13.96
N ARG A 106 -6.00 6.21 -14.71
CA ARG A 106 -5.56 5.28 -15.74
C ARG A 106 -6.49 5.25 -16.92
N ASP A 107 -5.90 5.20 -18.10
CA ASP A 107 -6.62 5.22 -19.36
C ASP A 107 -6.68 3.81 -19.96
N PHE A 108 -7.86 3.44 -20.46
CA PHE A 108 -8.07 2.18 -21.15
C PHE A 108 -8.73 2.40 -22.51
N TYR A 109 -8.40 1.51 -23.44
CA TYR A 109 -9.05 1.39 -24.72
C TYR A 109 -10.20 0.39 -24.61
N PHE A 110 -11.33 0.75 -25.22
CA PHE A 110 -12.51 -0.09 -25.33
C PHE A 110 -13.16 0.12 -26.71
N SER A 111 -13.25 -0.95 -27.49
CA SER A 111 -13.88 -1.02 -28.81
C SER A 111 -14.99 -2.06 -28.78
N ILE A 112 -16.20 -1.66 -29.18
CA ILE A 112 -17.37 -2.55 -29.34
C ILE A 112 -17.36 -3.19 -30.75
N GLU A 113 -16.46 -2.75 -31.63
CA GLU A 113 -16.47 -3.12 -33.05
C GLU A 113 -15.57 -4.33 -33.37
N ASP A 114 -14.68 -4.73 -32.44
CA ASP A 114 -13.73 -5.83 -32.64
C ASP A 114 -14.14 -7.06 -31.81
N GLU A 115 -14.22 -8.24 -32.44
CA GLU A 115 -14.50 -9.52 -31.75
C GLU A 115 -13.18 -10.29 -31.55
N PRO A 116 -12.78 -10.63 -30.30
CA PRO A 116 -13.44 -10.32 -29.03
C PRO A 116 -13.24 -8.87 -28.59
N ASP A 117 -14.21 -8.35 -27.81
CA ASP A 117 -14.16 -7.02 -27.19
C ASP A 117 -12.78 -6.77 -26.58
N SER A 118 -12.00 -5.90 -27.21
CA SER A 118 -10.62 -5.64 -26.78
C SER A 118 -10.61 -4.53 -25.73
N LEU A 119 -10.52 -4.95 -24.47
CA LEU A 119 -10.30 -4.08 -23.33
C LEU A 119 -8.82 -4.16 -22.93
N MET A 120 -8.11 -3.05 -23.07
CA MET A 120 -6.69 -3.00 -22.76
C MET A 120 -6.29 -1.69 -22.09
N TRP A 121 -5.43 -1.80 -21.09
CA TRP A 121 -4.77 -0.65 -20.49
C TRP A 121 -3.84 0.03 -21.50
N LEU A 122 -3.88 1.36 -21.56
CA LEU A 122 -2.93 2.13 -22.34
C LEU A 122 -1.60 2.21 -21.61
N GLN A 123 -0.53 1.77 -22.28
CA GLN A 123 0.83 1.80 -21.72
C GLN A 123 1.25 3.25 -21.45
N GLY A 124 1.71 3.53 -20.22
CA GLY A 124 2.16 4.87 -19.82
C GLY A 124 1.05 5.82 -19.37
N SER A 125 -0.18 5.35 -19.18
CA SER A 125 -1.32 6.16 -18.70
C SER A 125 -1.42 6.28 -17.17
N TRP A 126 -0.34 5.98 -16.45
CA TRP A 126 -0.29 6.05 -14.99
C TRP A 126 -0.01 7.48 -14.56
N TYR A 127 -1.01 8.14 -13.98
CA TYR A 127 -0.83 9.49 -13.43
C TYR A 127 -1.28 9.50 -11.98
N GLU A 128 -0.36 9.89 -11.10
CA GLU A 128 -0.67 10.33 -9.74
C GLU A 128 -0.93 11.85 -9.82
N GLU A 129 -2.10 12.29 -9.34
CA GLU A 129 -2.44 13.72 -9.23
C GLU A 129 -2.21 14.24 -7.81
#